data_AF-A0A956F6W7-F1
#
_entry.id   AF-A0A956F6W7-F1
#
_cell.length_a   1.000
_cell.length_b   1.000
_cell.length_c   1.000
_cell.angle_alpha   90.00
_cell.angle_beta   90.00
_cell.angle_gamma   90.00
#
_symmetry.space_group_name_H-M   'P 1'
#
loop_
_entity.id
_entity.type
_entity.pdbx_description
1 polymer ?
#
loop_
_entity_poly.entity_id
_entity_poly.type
_entity_poly.pdbx_seq_one_letter_code
_entity_poly.pdbx_strand_id
1 'polypeptide(L)'
;MPDPGDAELSVLDALHELVDVSQALGLHAPSPTEREQVHAKLEALREHLARARVRTGTPATLHDQLHRRVEALVRLLAEQPHSIERWREARASLVECYEELRGSLRSRPGFDHGGRRRIKPHNLRRTLFHAGSGIAWAFAYEVWLERWQMLLALVAFLVLFVTDDVMRRWFPDRRGRFAVTVFQLLSRPSESAKIASSTWYTAGMLVGVLVLPSHAFLLGLLVLALADPAAALVGRRFGRHKLYRDKSMIGTATFFVVAMAIAMVLLAMRVPGLGPQARLGTAALIALAGTIAELLGDHLQDNASILLATGITAALLL
;
A
#
# COMPACT_ATOMS: atom_id res chain seq x y z
N MET A 1 -17.16 28.56 16.53
CA MET A 1 -17.96 27.50 15.85
C MET A 1 -16.99 26.55 15.18
N PRO A 2 -17.14 25.22 15.27
CA PRO A 2 -16.31 24.30 14.50
C PRO A 2 -16.57 24.49 13.00
N ASP A 3 -15.52 24.42 12.20
CA ASP A 3 -15.55 24.65 10.76
C ASP A 3 -16.42 23.56 10.08
N PRO A 4 -17.34 23.87 9.15
CA PRO A 4 -18.02 22.85 8.34
C PRO A 4 -17.06 21.81 7.72
N GLY A 5 -15.80 22.18 7.43
CA GLY A 5 -14.76 21.26 6.98
C GLY A 5 -14.34 20.17 8.00
N ASP A 6 -14.59 20.36 9.30
CA ASP A 6 -14.28 19.41 10.37
C ASP A 6 -15.31 18.27 10.46
N ALA A 7 -16.57 18.52 10.09
CA ALA A 7 -17.63 17.52 10.18
C ALA A 7 -17.48 16.43 9.11
N GLU A 8 -17.27 16.83 7.85
CA GLU A 8 -16.99 15.90 6.74
C GLU A 8 -15.64 15.18 6.92
N LEU A 9 -14.67 15.83 7.56
CA LEU A 9 -13.43 15.15 7.96
C LEU A 9 -13.71 14.00 8.91
N SER A 10 -14.48 14.26 9.95
CA SER A 10 -14.79 13.26 10.95
C SER A 10 -15.55 12.07 10.33
N VAL A 11 -16.40 12.32 9.33
CA VAL A 11 -17.03 11.28 8.51
C VAL A 11 -15.98 10.48 7.73
N LEU A 12 -15.06 11.17 7.05
CA LEU A 12 -14.01 10.53 6.27
C LEU A 12 -13.10 9.65 7.15
N ASP A 13 -12.75 10.11 8.35
CA ASP A 13 -11.91 9.38 9.31
C ASP A 13 -12.64 8.16 9.88
N ALA A 14 -13.90 8.30 10.28
CA ALA A 14 -14.70 7.17 10.76
C ALA A 14 -14.95 6.13 9.66
N LEU A 15 -15.21 6.59 8.43
CA LEU A 15 -15.36 5.72 7.26
C LEU A 15 -14.07 4.97 6.97
N HIS A 16 -12.95 5.66 7.10
CA HIS A 16 -11.65 5.07 6.90
C HIS A 16 -11.36 3.95 7.91
N GLU A 17 -11.57 4.18 9.21
CA GLU A 17 -11.40 3.16 10.25
C GLU A 17 -12.29 1.94 10.02
N LEU A 18 -13.53 2.16 9.58
CA LEU A 18 -14.46 1.09 9.24
C LEU A 18 -13.96 0.24 8.07
N VAL A 19 -13.47 0.87 7.00
CA VAL A 19 -12.89 0.15 5.85
C VAL A 19 -11.64 -0.64 6.28
N ASP A 20 -10.89 -0.11 7.24
CA ASP A 20 -9.71 -0.74 7.82
C ASP A 20 -10.05 -2.00 8.62
N VAL A 21 -10.91 -1.88 9.62
CA VAL A 21 -11.28 -3.01 10.49
C VAL A 21 -12.05 -4.08 9.71
N SER A 22 -12.91 -3.67 8.77
CA SER A 22 -13.65 -4.61 7.90
C SER A 22 -12.76 -5.42 6.95
N GLN A 23 -11.48 -5.05 6.79
CA GLN A 23 -10.57 -5.76 5.92
C GLN A 23 -10.30 -7.19 6.36
N ALA A 24 -10.09 -7.40 7.66
CA ALA A 24 -9.82 -8.72 8.20
C ALA A 24 -11.00 -9.68 7.95
N LEU A 25 -12.23 -9.14 8.01
CA LEU A 25 -13.48 -9.87 7.82
C LEU A 25 -13.77 -10.30 6.38
N GLY A 26 -13.05 -9.77 5.40
CA GLY A 26 -13.18 -10.21 4.00
C GLY A 26 -12.62 -11.62 3.74
N LEU A 27 -12.06 -12.29 4.74
CA LEU A 27 -11.22 -13.48 4.55
C LEU A 27 -11.70 -14.69 5.34
N HIS A 28 -12.55 -14.49 6.35
CA HIS A 28 -13.15 -15.51 7.19
C HIS A 28 -14.46 -15.00 7.78
N ALA A 29 -15.29 -15.91 8.28
CA ALA A 29 -16.51 -15.53 9.00
C ALA A 29 -16.13 -14.75 10.29
N PRO A 30 -16.75 -13.59 10.56
CA PRO A 30 -16.40 -12.76 11.71
C PRO A 30 -16.55 -13.51 13.05
N SER A 31 -15.52 -13.48 13.90
CA SER A 31 -15.66 -13.87 15.30
C SER A 31 -16.63 -12.93 16.04
N PRO A 32 -17.23 -13.33 17.18
CA PRO A 32 -18.08 -12.44 17.99
C PRO A 32 -17.42 -11.09 18.30
N THR A 33 -16.14 -11.10 18.67
CA THR A 33 -15.37 -9.89 18.99
C THR A 33 -15.14 -8.99 17.77
N GLU A 34 -14.83 -9.56 16.60
CA GLU A 34 -14.67 -8.76 15.37
C GLU A 34 -16.00 -8.15 14.92
N ARG A 35 -17.12 -8.85 15.12
CA ARG A 35 -18.46 -8.28 14.83
C ARG A 35 -18.76 -7.08 15.70
N GLU A 36 -18.49 -7.19 17.00
CA GLU A 36 -18.67 -6.10 17.96
C GLU A 36 -17.81 -4.89 17.60
N GLN A 37 -16.54 -5.11 17.23
CA GLN A 37 -15.64 -4.04 16.79
C GLN A 37 -16.16 -3.32 15.54
N VAL A 38 -16.59 -4.05 14.52
CA VAL A 38 -17.12 -3.43 13.29
C VAL A 38 -18.46 -2.74 13.54
N HIS A 39 -19.30 -3.31 14.40
CA HIS A 39 -20.55 -2.67 14.81
C HIS A 39 -20.30 -1.31 15.48
N ALA A 40 -19.37 -1.25 16.44
CA ALA A 40 -19.00 0.01 17.10
C ALA A 40 -18.47 1.07 16.11
N LYS A 41 -17.70 0.66 15.09
CA LYS A 41 -17.23 1.58 14.03
C LYS A 41 -18.36 2.05 13.12
N LEU A 42 -19.32 1.19 12.81
CA LEU A 42 -20.52 1.56 12.04
C LEU A 42 -21.37 2.58 12.80
N GLU A 43 -21.56 2.40 14.11
CA GLU A 43 -22.28 3.36 14.96
C GLU A 43 -21.57 4.72 15.03
N ALA A 44 -20.25 4.72 15.26
CA ALA A 44 -19.47 5.96 15.25
C ALA A 44 -19.62 6.70 13.91
N LEU A 45 -19.52 5.99 12.78
CA LEU A 45 -19.70 6.59 11.45
C LEU A 45 -21.12 7.17 11.27
N ARG A 46 -22.16 6.47 11.73
CA ARG A 46 -23.55 6.98 11.70
C ARG A 46 -23.68 8.30 12.44
N GLU A 47 -23.08 8.43 13.62
CA GLU A 47 -23.10 9.70 14.36
C GLU A 47 -22.41 10.83 13.61
N HIS A 48 -21.24 10.56 13.02
CA HIS A 48 -20.51 11.55 12.24
C HIS A 48 -21.32 11.99 11.00
N LEU A 49 -21.96 11.04 10.31
CA LEU A 49 -22.85 11.33 9.18
C LEU A 49 -24.03 12.20 9.58
N ALA A 50 -24.67 11.90 10.72
CA ALA A 50 -25.77 12.70 11.25
C ALA A 50 -25.31 14.13 11.55
N ARG A 51 -24.15 14.30 12.20
CA ARG A 51 -23.55 15.61 12.50
C ARG A 51 -23.18 16.39 11.24
N ALA A 52 -22.66 15.74 10.21
CA ALA A 52 -22.27 16.38 8.95
C ALA A 52 -23.49 16.81 8.11
N ARG A 53 -24.55 16.00 8.08
CA ARG A 53 -25.83 16.30 7.39
C ARG A 53 -26.49 17.58 7.90
N VAL A 54 -26.30 17.91 9.18
CA VAL A 54 -26.83 19.13 9.81
C VAL A 54 -26.01 20.38 9.45
N ARG A 55 -24.74 20.22 9.04
CA ARG A 55 -23.76 21.32 9.03
C ARG A 55 -23.17 21.68 7.67
N THR A 56 -23.31 20.86 6.63
CA THR A 56 -22.52 20.99 5.40
C THR A 56 -23.33 20.92 4.11
N GLY A 57 -22.89 21.67 3.09
CA GLY A 57 -23.47 21.73 1.74
C GLY A 57 -22.92 20.69 0.76
N THR A 58 -22.37 19.56 1.24
CA THR A 58 -22.11 18.39 0.38
C THR A 58 -23.38 17.98 -0.37
N PRO A 59 -23.29 17.51 -1.62
CA PRO A 59 -24.46 17.00 -2.32
C PRO A 59 -25.13 15.92 -1.47
N ALA A 60 -26.42 16.10 -1.15
CA ALA A 60 -27.21 15.14 -0.38
C ALA A 60 -27.05 13.70 -0.89
N THR A 61 -26.83 13.57 -2.21
CA THR A 61 -26.60 12.31 -2.91
C THR A 61 -25.42 11.49 -2.38
N LEU A 62 -24.28 12.10 -2.01
CA LEU A 62 -23.10 11.34 -1.58
C LEU A 62 -23.24 10.83 -0.14
N HIS A 63 -23.82 11.64 0.74
CA HIS A 63 -24.14 11.25 2.12
C HIS A 63 -25.23 10.16 2.15
N ASP A 64 -26.27 10.29 1.33
CA ASP A 64 -27.33 9.29 1.22
C ASP A 64 -26.81 7.97 0.64
N GLN A 65 -25.90 8.02 -0.34
CA GLN A 65 -25.21 6.83 -0.86
C GLN A 65 -24.38 6.14 0.23
N LEU A 66 -23.58 6.91 0.98
CA LEU A 66 -22.76 6.40 2.05
C LEU A 66 -23.61 5.76 3.15
N HIS A 67 -24.70 6.42 3.56
CA HIS A 67 -25.66 5.88 4.52
C HIS A 67 -26.25 4.54 4.03
N ARG A 68 -26.69 4.45 2.76
CA ARG A 68 -27.22 3.19 2.21
C ARG A 68 -26.19 2.07 2.24
N ARG A 69 -24.93 2.35 1.88
CA ARG A 69 -23.84 1.35 1.88
C ARG A 69 -23.51 0.88 3.31
N VAL A 70 -23.50 1.79 4.27
CA VAL A 70 -23.32 1.49 5.72
C VAL A 70 -24.44 0.58 6.22
N GLU A 71 -25.71 0.91 5.92
CA GLU A 71 -26.86 0.08 6.31
C GLU A 71 -26.82 -1.33 5.70
N ALA A 72 -26.40 -1.44 4.44
CA ALA A 72 -26.21 -2.74 3.81
C ALA A 72 -25.16 -3.60 4.55
N LEU A 73 -24.06 -2.97 4.98
CA LEU A 73 -23.01 -3.66 5.73
C LEU A 73 -23.50 -4.13 7.11
N VAL A 74 -24.29 -3.30 7.82
CA VAL A 74 -24.92 -3.66 9.11
C VAL A 74 -25.83 -4.86 8.95
N ARG A 75 -26.67 -4.89 7.90
CA ARG A 75 -27.57 -6.02 7.63
C ARG A 75 -26.80 -7.30 7.38
N LEU A 76 -25.76 -7.24 6.54
CA LEU A 76 -24.92 -8.40 6.25
C LEU A 76 -24.23 -8.92 7.53
N LEU A 77 -23.71 -8.04 8.39
CA LEU A 77 -23.13 -8.40 9.70
C LEU A 77 -24.09 -9.20 10.59
N ALA A 78 -25.39 -8.93 10.49
CA ALA A 78 -26.43 -9.59 11.26
C ALA A 78 -26.93 -10.89 10.60
N GLU A 79 -26.71 -11.09 9.29
CA GLU A 79 -27.11 -12.31 8.58
C GLU A 79 -26.35 -13.55 9.08
N GLN A 80 -27.08 -14.65 9.27
CA GLN A 80 -26.56 -15.98 9.63
C GLN A 80 -27.18 -17.04 8.69
N PRO A 81 -26.38 -17.87 7.98
CA PRO A 81 -24.91 -17.87 7.93
C PRO A 81 -24.36 -16.69 7.09
N HIS A 82 -23.17 -16.23 7.46
CA HIS A 82 -22.56 -15.05 6.85
C HIS A 82 -22.01 -15.35 5.44
N SER A 83 -22.50 -14.65 4.41
CA SER A 83 -21.96 -14.77 3.05
C SER A 83 -20.71 -13.92 2.88
N ILE A 84 -19.54 -14.56 2.81
CA ILE A 84 -18.25 -13.89 2.59
C ILE A 84 -18.23 -13.13 1.25
N GLU A 85 -18.89 -13.67 0.21
CA GLU A 85 -18.97 -13.02 -1.11
C GLU A 85 -19.77 -11.72 -1.06
N ARG A 86 -20.98 -11.74 -0.48
CA ARG A 86 -21.81 -10.53 -0.31
C ARG A 86 -21.13 -9.50 0.60
N TRP A 87 -20.42 -9.96 1.63
CA TRP A 87 -19.61 -9.09 2.48
C TRP A 87 -18.50 -8.37 1.69
N ARG A 88 -17.76 -9.11 0.85
CA ARG A 88 -16.70 -8.53 0.00
C ARG A 88 -17.25 -7.48 -0.96
N GLU A 89 -18.38 -7.76 -1.60
CA GLU A 89 -19.05 -6.81 -2.51
C GLU A 89 -19.50 -5.54 -1.79
N ALA A 90 -20.21 -5.68 -0.67
CA ALA A 90 -20.67 -4.54 0.11
C ALA A 90 -19.50 -3.70 0.64
N ARG A 91 -18.42 -4.35 1.09
CA ARG A 91 -17.20 -3.67 1.50
C ARG A 91 -16.51 -2.95 0.34
N ALA A 92 -16.39 -3.57 -0.84
CA ALA A 92 -15.79 -2.95 -2.02
C ALA A 92 -16.53 -1.64 -2.38
N SER A 93 -17.87 -1.67 -2.33
CA SER A 93 -18.68 -0.47 -2.49
C SER A 93 -18.36 0.60 -1.43
N LEU A 94 -18.07 0.22 -0.20
CA LEU A 94 -17.74 1.17 0.87
C LEU A 94 -16.38 1.86 0.61
N VAL A 95 -15.40 1.12 0.08
CA VAL A 95 -14.08 1.63 -0.32
C VAL A 95 -14.20 2.66 -1.45
N GLU A 96 -15.05 2.40 -2.44
CA GLU A 96 -15.31 3.34 -3.54
C GLU A 96 -15.89 4.66 -3.03
N CYS A 97 -16.91 4.57 -2.15
CA CYS A 97 -17.54 5.74 -1.57
C CYS A 97 -16.55 6.57 -0.71
N TYR A 98 -15.61 5.90 -0.05
CA TYR A 98 -14.50 6.55 0.66
C TYR A 98 -13.59 7.33 -0.29
N GLU A 99 -13.15 6.73 -1.40
CA GLU A 99 -12.27 7.42 -2.35
C GLU A 99 -12.99 8.57 -3.09
N GLU A 100 -14.30 8.42 -3.37
CA GLU A 100 -15.15 9.50 -3.93
C GLU A 100 -15.27 10.67 -2.95
N LEU A 101 -15.62 10.40 -1.68
CA LEU A 101 -15.72 11.44 -0.65
C LEU A 101 -14.37 12.15 -0.49
N ARG A 102 -13.29 11.38 -0.39
CA ARG A 102 -11.92 11.90 -0.31
C ARG A 102 -11.54 12.76 -1.52
N GLY A 103 -11.89 12.31 -2.72
CA GLY A 103 -11.65 13.04 -3.97
C GLY A 103 -12.39 14.38 -3.98
N SER A 104 -13.66 14.38 -3.59
CA SER A 104 -14.50 15.59 -3.54
C SER A 104 -13.96 16.63 -2.55
N LEU A 105 -13.45 16.19 -1.40
CA LEU A 105 -12.85 17.06 -0.39
C LEU A 105 -11.51 17.64 -0.84
N ARG A 106 -10.69 16.85 -1.57
CA ARG A 106 -9.42 17.32 -2.15
C ARG A 106 -9.58 18.41 -3.20
N SER A 107 -10.69 18.40 -3.94
CA SER A 107 -10.99 19.41 -4.97
C SER A 107 -11.50 20.74 -4.41
N ARG A 108 -11.72 20.88 -3.10
CA ARG A 108 -12.26 22.12 -2.50
C ARG A 108 -11.16 23.18 -2.28
N PRO A 109 -11.35 24.43 -2.77
CA PRO A 109 -10.43 25.53 -2.49
C PRO A 109 -10.38 25.85 -0.99
N GLY A 110 -9.19 26.05 -0.43
CA GLY A 110 -9.02 26.39 1.00
C GLY A 110 -9.07 25.19 1.97
N PHE A 111 -9.17 23.96 1.45
CA PHE A 111 -9.04 22.75 2.27
C PHE A 111 -7.58 22.56 2.72
N ASP A 112 -7.22 23.21 3.82
CA ASP A 112 -5.95 22.98 4.50
C ASP A 112 -6.02 21.64 5.24
N HIS A 113 -4.99 20.80 5.04
CA HIS A 113 -4.89 19.48 5.64
C HIS A 113 -4.69 19.51 7.17
N GLY A 114 -4.61 20.70 7.76
CA GLY A 114 -4.97 20.96 9.17
C GLY A 114 -4.47 19.91 10.14
N GLY A 115 -3.19 19.51 10.05
CA GLY A 115 -2.45 18.68 11.02
C GLY A 115 -3.00 17.30 11.42
N ARG A 116 -4.20 16.91 10.98
CA ARG A 116 -4.91 15.69 11.40
C ARG A 116 -5.78 15.14 10.28
N ARG A 117 -5.19 14.56 9.24
CA ARG A 117 -5.94 13.73 8.26
C ARG A 117 -5.13 12.54 7.82
N ARG A 118 -5.36 11.40 8.45
CA ARG A 118 -4.84 10.07 8.08
C ARG A 118 -5.92 9.06 8.48
N ILE A 119 -6.17 7.98 7.76
CA ILE A 119 -5.23 6.99 7.25
C ILE A 119 -5.87 6.42 5.93
N LYS A 120 -5.16 5.62 5.13
CA LYS A 120 -5.73 4.78 4.05
C LYS A 120 -5.81 3.36 4.59
N PRO A 121 -6.82 2.55 4.24
CA PRO A 121 -6.94 1.20 4.78
C PRO A 121 -5.65 0.40 4.59
N HIS A 122 -5.14 -0.15 5.68
CA HIS A 122 -3.98 -0.98 5.80
C HIS A 122 -4.30 -2.43 5.43
N ASN A 123 -3.88 -2.77 4.22
CA ASN A 123 -3.73 -4.16 3.83
C ASN A 123 -2.48 -4.77 4.50
N LEU A 124 -2.51 -5.09 5.81
CA LEU A 124 -1.38 -5.76 6.50
C LEU A 124 -0.89 -6.97 5.75
N ARG A 125 -1.84 -7.78 5.29
CA ARG A 125 -1.55 -8.97 4.49
C ARG A 125 -0.77 -8.64 3.22
N ARG A 126 -1.08 -7.53 2.55
CA ARG A 126 -0.34 -7.10 1.36
C ARG A 126 1.04 -6.55 1.72
N THR A 127 1.15 -5.78 2.80
CA THR A 127 2.44 -5.29 3.28
C THR A 127 3.37 -6.44 3.65
N LEU A 128 2.86 -7.44 4.37
CA LEU A 128 3.58 -8.67 4.70
C LEU A 128 3.91 -9.49 3.45
N PHE A 129 2.98 -9.61 2.50
CA PHE A 129 3.22 -10.29 1.23
C PHE A 129 4.31 -9.59 0.41
N HIS A 130 4.30 -8.26 0.32
CA HIS A 130 5.33 -7.47 -0.36
C HIS A 130 6.71 -7.69 0.26
N ALA A 131 6.81 -7.55 1.58
CA ALA A 131 8.07 -7.78 2.29
C ALA A 131 8.54 -9.24 2.17
N GLY A 132 7.64 -10.19 2.42
CA GLY A 132 7.94 -11.62 2.37
C GLY A 132 8.34 -12.09 0.97
N SER A 133 7.64 -11.65 -0.07
CA SER A 133 7.99 -11.99 -1.46
C SER A 133 9.33 -11.39 -1.88
N GLY A 134 9.63 -10.14 -1.49
CA GLY A 134 10.93 -9.52 -1.77
C GLY A 134 12.09 -10.26 -1.08
N ILE A 135 11.93 -10.64 0.18
CA ILE A 135 12.92 -11.47 0.90
C ILE A 135 13.06 -12.85 0.23
N ALA A 136 11.95 -13.49 -0.15
CA ALA A 136 11.97 -14.79 -0.81
C ALA A 136 12.69 -14.74 -2.16
N TRP A 137 12.45 -13.70 -2.97
CA TRP A 137 13.17 -13.48 -4.23
C TRP A 137 14.65 -13.21 -4.02
N ALA A 138 15.01 -12.38 -3.03
CA ALA A 138 16.41 -12.11 -2.70
C ALA A 138 17.13 -13.39 -2.26
N PHE A 139 16.50 -14.19 -1.39
CA PHE A 139 17.04 -15.46 -0.92
C PHE A 139 17.16 -16.48 -2.06
N ALA A 140 16.11 -16.64 -2.88
CA ALA A 140 16.12 -17.56 -4.01
C ALA A 140 17.24 -17.19 -5.00
N TYR A 141 17.42 -15.91 -5.31
CA TYR A 141 18.49 -15.48 -6.22
C TYR A 141 19.90 -15.62 -5.62
N GLU A 142 20.03 -15.44 -4.31
CA GLU A 142 21.33 -15.62 -3.65
C GLU A 142 21.75 -17.08 -3.54
N VAL A 143 20.81 -17.99 -3.27
CA VAL A 143 21.12 -19.36 -2.85
C VAL A 143 20.85 -20.41 -3.93
N TRP A 144 19.81 -20.22 -4.75
CA TRP A 144 19.30 -21.28 -5.63
C TRP A 144 19.29 -20.94 -7.12
N LEU A 145 19.03 -19.68 -7.47
CA LEU A 145 18.80 -19.29 -8.85
C LEU A 145 20.05 -18.66 -9.46
N GLU A 146 20.48 -19.21 -10.58
CA GLU A 146 21.37 -18.52 -11.48
C GLU A 146 20.66 -17.35 -12.17
N ARG A 147 21.45 -16.40 -12.69
CA ARG A 147 20.92 -15.19 -13.34
C ARG A 147 19.89 -15.50 -14.43
N TRP A 148 20.14 -16.49 -15.29
CA TRP A 148 19.20 -16.83 -16.36
C TRP A 148 17.90 -17.46 -15.82
N GLN A 149 17.97 -18.23 -14.73
CA GLN A 149 16.81 -18.84 -14.08
C GLN A 149 15.94 -17.76 -13.42
N MET A 150 16.58 -16.80 -12.76
CA MET A 150 15.93 -15.62 -12.20
C MET A 150 15.23 -14.79 -13.30
N LEU A 151 15.92 -14.53 -14.41
CA LEU A 151 15.33 -13.82 -15.56
C LEU A 151 14.13 -14.57 -16.14
N LEU A 152 14.25 -15.89 -16.34
CA LEU A 152 13.16 -16.72 -16.87
C LEU A 152 11.95 -16.69 -15.92
N ALA A 153 12.18 -16.84 -14.62
CA ALA A 153 11.13 -16.79 -13.61
C ALA A 153 10.44 -15.42 -13.60
N LEU A 154 11.21 -14.32 -13.59
CA LEU A 154 10.67 -12.95 -13.61
C LEU A 154 9.88 -12.66 -14.89
N VAL A 155 10.34 -13.13 -16.05
CA VAL A 155 9.59 -13.02 -17.31
C VAL A 155 8.27 -13.80 -17.23
N ALA A 156 8.28 -15.03 -16.71
CA ALA A 156 7.07 -15.82 -16.54
C ALA A 156 6.05 -15.13 -15.60
N PHE A 157 6.51 -14.59 -14.46
CA PHE A 157 5.65 -13.81 -13.55
C PHE A 157 5.17 -12.50 -14.18
N LEU A 158 6.01 -11.83 -14.97
CA LEU A 158 5.61 -10.59 -15.64
C LEU A 158 4.52 -10.87 -16.67
N VAL A 159 4.66 -11.92 -17.49
CA VAL A 159 3.63 -12.36 -18.44
C VAL A 159 2.34 -12.69 -17.69
N LEU A 160 2.43 -13.40 -16.57
CA LEU A 160 1.27 -13.70 -15.72
C LEU A 160 0.56 -12.44 -15.23
N PHE A 161 1.29 -11.48 -14.66
CA PHE A 161 0.71 -10.24 -14.11
C PHE A 161 0.17 -9.30 -15.18
N VAL A 162 0.86 -9.18 -16.32
CA VAL A 162 0.35 -8.43 -17.48
C VAL A 162 -0.92 -9.08 -18.02
N THR A 163 -0.98 -10.41 -18.07
CA THR A 163 -2.20 -11.13 -18.48
C THR A 163 -3.35 -10.85 -17.52
N ASP A 164 -3.11 -10.87 -16.20
CA ASP A 164 -4.14 -10.51 -15.22
C ASP A 164 -4.59 -9.05 -15.35
N ASP A 165 -3.67 -8.11 -15.59
CA ASP A 165 -4.00 -6.71 -15.84
C ASP A 165 -4.88 -6.53 -17.09
N VAL A 166 -4.56 -7.24 -18.19
CA VAL A 166 -5.38 -7.23 -19.43
C VAL A 166 -6.75 -7.84 -19.18
N MET A 167 -6.81 -9.01 -18.54
CA MET A 167 -8.08 -9.67 -18.21
C MET A 167 -8.95 -8.79 -17.31
N ARG A 168 -8.36 -8.16 -16.30
CA ARG A 168 -9.06 -7.28 -15.36
C ARG A 168 -9.60 -6.03 -16.01
N ARG A 169 -8.89 -5.48 -17.01
CA ARG A 169 -9.28 -4.23 -17.68
C ARG A 169 -10.27 -4.45 -18.82
N TRP A 170 -10.10 -5.50 -19.62
CA TRP A 170 -10.82 -5.68 -20.88
C TRP A 170 -11.80 -6.85 -20.88
N PHE A 171 -11.61 -7.83 -20.00
CA PHE A 171 -12.45 -9.04 -19.93
C PHE A 171 -12.80 -9.42 -18.48
N PRO A 172 -13.31 -8.49 -17.65
CA PRO A 172 -13.55 -8.75 -16.23
C PRO A 172 -14.50 -9.94 -16.01
N ASP A 173 -15.51 -10.11 -16.85
CA ASP A 173 -16.49 -11.21 -16.79
C ASP A 173 -15.88 -12.59 -17.08
N ARG A 174 -14.70 -12.63 -17.70
CA ARG A 174 -13.97 -13.86 -18.02
C ARG A 174 -12.95 -14.24 -16.94
N ARG A 175 -12.76 -13.41 -15.90
CA ARG A 175 -11.89 -13.77 -14.77
C ARG A 175 -12.58 -14.82 -13.92
N GLY A 176 -12.11 -16.06 -14.04
CA GLY A 176 -12.57 -17.15 -13.18
C GLY A 176 -12.34 -16.86 -11.70
N ARG A 177 -13.21 -17.42 -10.83
CA ARG A 177 -13.16 -17.23 -9.37
C ARG A 177 -11.79 -17.52 -8.76
N PHE A 178 -11.05 -18.48 -9.31
CA PHE A 178 -9.68 -18.80 -8.88
C PHE A 178 -8.72 -17.63 -9.11
N ALA A 179 -8.68 -17.05 -10.32
CA ALA A 179 -7.83 -15.91 -10.63
C ALA A 179 -8.18 -14.70 -9.74
N VAL A 180 -9.49 -14.43 -9.59
CA VAL A 180 -9.95 -13.39 -8.67
C VAL A 180 -9.46 -13.64 -7.24
N THR A 181 -9.46 -14.90 -6.76
CA THR A 181 -9.02 -15.30 -5.41
C THR A 181 -7.51 -15.21 -5.19
N VAL A 182 -6.71 -15.56 -6.20
CA VAL A 182 -5.24 -15.50 -6.10
C VAL A 182 -4.74 -14.05 -6.21
N PHE A 183 -5.26 -13.28 -7.18
CA PHE A 183 -4.76 -11.93 -7.46
C PHE A 183 -5.33 -10.83 -6.56
N GLN A 184 -6.34 -11.12 -5.72
CA GLN A 184 -6.86 -10.13 -4.76
C GLN A 184 -5.90 -9.81 -3.61
N LEU A 185 -4.87 -10.63 -3.36
CA LEU A 185 -3.76 -10.23 -2.47
C LEU A 185 -2.80 -9.25 -3.15
N LEU A 186 -2.75 -9.25 -4.49
CA LEU A 186 -1.78 -8.53 -5.30
C LEU A 186 -2.32 -7.18 -5.79
N SER A 187 -3.60 -7.09 -6.11
CA SER A 187 -4.23 -5.89 -6.71
C SER A 187 -5.11 -5.12 -5.72
N ARG A 188 -5.12 -3.79 -5.80
CA ARG A 188 -6.10 -2.96 -5.05
C ARG A 188 -7.42 -2.86 -5.81
N PRO A 189 -8.57 -2.73 -5.12
CA PRO A 189 -9.83 -2.38 -5.78
C PRO A 189 -9.72 -1.09 -6.61
N SER A 190 -8.98 -0.10 -6.10
CA SER A 190 -8.71 1.18 -6.79
C SER A 190 -7.73 1.07 -7.97
N GLU A 191 -7.13 -0.09 -8.18
CA GLU A 191 -6.30 -0.36 -9.35
C GLU A 191 -7.14 -0.87 -10.52
N SER A 192 -8.48 -1.06 -10.40
CA SER A 192 -9.35 -1.65 -11.44
C SER A 192 -9.11 -1.15 -12.88
N ALA A 193 -8.79 0.14 -13.06
CA ALA A 193 -8.48 0.76 -14.35
C ALA A 193 -6.97 1.02 -14.62
N LYS A 194 -6.09 0.73 -13.65
CA LYS A 194 -4.63 0.98 -13.69
C LYS A 194 -3.85 -0.34 -13.71
N ILE A 195 -2.59 -0.29 -14.15
CA ILE A 195 -1.65 -1.41 -14.07
C ILE A 195 -1.42 -1.75 -12.58
N ALA A 196 -1.42 -3.03 -12.22
CA ALA A 196 -1.22 -3.44 -10.83
C ALA A 196 0.19 -3.12 -10.33
N SER A 197 0.30 -2.81 -9.05
CA SER A 197 1.60 -2.55 -8.40
C SER A 197 2.54 -3.77 -8.41
N SER A 198 2.00 -4.99 -8.45
CA SER A 198 2.77 -6.23 -8.64
C SER A 198 3.44 -6.30 -10.01
N THR A 199 2.79 -5.79 -11.06
CA THR A 199 3.36 -5.73 -12.41
C THR A 199 4.58 -4.81 -12.44
N TRP A 200 4.46 -3.61 -11.86
CA TRP A 200 5.59 -2.68 -11.73
C TRP A 200 6.71 -3.21 -10.85
N TYR A 201 6.37 -3.92 -9.78
CA TYR A 201 7.34 -4.58 -8.90
C TYR A 201 8.17 -5.62 -9.67
N THR A 202 7.52 -6.53 -10.39
CA THR A 202 8.20 -7.55 -11.21
C THR A 202 8.97 -6.95 -12.38
N ALA A 203 8.43 -5.93 -13.04
CA ALA A 203 9.13 -5.22 -14.11
C ALA A 203 10.41 -4.55 -13.58
N GLY A 204 10.34 -3.88 -12.43
CA GLY A 204 11.50 -3.29 -11.76
C GLY A 204 12.56 -4.33 -11.40
N MET A 205 12.15 -5.49 -10.88
CA MET A 205 13.07 -6.60 -10.62
C MET A 205 13.72 -7.12 -11.89
N LEU A 206 12.95 -7.31 -12.97
CA LEU A 206 13.47 -7.80 -14.25
C LEU A 206 14.53 -6.85 -14.80
N VAL A 207 14.24 -5.55 -14.84
CA VAL A 207 15.22 -4.53 -15.25
C VAL A 207 16.44 -4.58 -14.34
N GLY A 208 16.25 -4.66 -13.03
CA GLY A 208 17.35 -4.77 -12.05
C GLY A 208 18.29 -5.95 -12.34
N VAL A 209 17.77 -7.15 -12.56
CA VAL A 209 18.60 -8.33 -12.88
C VAL A 209 19.28 -8.23 -14.26
N LEU A 210 18.66 -7.52 -15.20
CA LEU A 210 19.24 -7.28 -16.54
C LEU A 210 20.42 -6.31 -16.51
N VAL A 211 20.35 -5.25 -15.70
CA VAL A 211 21.32 -4.14 -15.78
C VAL A 211 22.27 -4.04 -14.59
N LEU A 212 21.91 -4.58 -13.42
CA LEU A 212 22.71 -4.45 -12.20
C LEU A 212 23.53 -5.72 -11.91
N PRO A 213 24.73 -5.56 -11.32
CA PRO A 213 25.41 -6.66 -10.64
C PRO A 213 24.52 -7.30 -9.56
N SER A 214 24.71 -8.60 -9.29
CA SER A 214 23.88 -9.35 -8.35
C SER A 214 23.83 -8.72 -6.95
N HIS A 215 24.97 -8.30 -6.41
CA HIS A 215 25.05 -7.65 -5.10
C HIS A 215 24.26 -6.34 -5.02
N ALA A 216 24.31 -5.52 -6.08
CA ALA A 216 23.62 -4.24 -6.15
C ALA A 216 22.11 -4.42 -6.32
N PHE A 217 21.69 -5.40 -7.14
CA PHE A 217 20.30 -5.81 -7.27
C PHE A 217 19.72 -6.29 -5.93
N LEU A 218 20.42 -7.19 -5.23
CA LEU A 218 19.97 -7.74 -3.95
C LEU A 218 19.83 -6.66 -2.89
N LEU A 219 20.77 -5.70 -2.85
CA LEU A 219 20.66 -4.54 -1.98
C LEU A 219 19.39 -3.75 -2.28
N GLY A 220 19.16 -3.38 -3.54
CA GLY A 220 18.01 -2.57 -3.91
C GLY A 220 16.68 -3.28 -3.68
N LEU A 221 16.63 -4.59 -3.94
CA LEU A 221 15.47 -5.43 -3.65
C LEU A 221 15.17 -5.50 -2.15
N LEU A 222 16.18 -5.67 -1.30
CA LEU A 222 15.98 -5.73 0.15
C LEU A 222 15.58 -4.37 0.74
N VAL A 223 16.13 -3.26 0.22
CA VAL A 223 15.66 -1.92 0.59
C VAL A 223 14.19 -1.74 0.22
N LEU A 224 13.79 -2.10 -1.00
CA LEU A 224 12.39 -2.06 -1.42
C LEU A 224 11.49 -2.97 -0.55
N ALA A 225 11.96 -4.17 -0.22
CA ALA A 225 11.18 -5.16 0.51
C ALA A 225 10.96 -4.77 1.99
N LEU A 226 11.87 -4.03 2.60
CA LEU A 226 11.86 -3.77 4.04
C LEU A 226 11.65 -2.29 4.39
N ALA A 227 12.39 -1.38 3.74
CA ALA A 227 12.34 0.04 4.07
C ALA A 227 11.00 0.67 3.67
N ASP A 228 10.43 0.31 2.50
CA ASP A 228 9.13 0.85 2.06
C ASP A 228 7.96 0.39 2.96
N PRO A 229 7.81 -0.92 3.28
CA PRO A 229 6.84 -1.38 4.28
C PRO A 229 7.01 -0.72 5.65
N ALA A 230 8.25 -0.58 6.15
CA ALA A 230 8.51 0.06 7.44
C ALA A 230 8.11 1.53 7.42
N ALA A 231 8.47 2.26 6.35
CA ALA A 231 8.08 3.64 6.13
C ALA A 231 6.56 3.80 6.06
N ALA A 232 5.86 2.87 5.41
CA ALA A 232 4.41 2.86 5.37
C ALA A 232 3.79 2.60 6.75
N LEU A 233 4.30 1.64 7.52
CA LEU A 233 3.76 1.23 8.82
C LEU A 233 4.00 2.30 9.91
N VAL A 234 5.27 2.66 10.13
CA VAL A 234 5.68 3.67 11.12
C VAL A 234 5.19 5.03 10.67
N GLY A 235 5.36 5.31 9.37
CA GLY A 235 4.85 6.49 8.72
C GLY A 235 3.40 6.67 9.08
N ARG A 236 2.49 5.71 8.83
CA ARG A 236 1.05 5.78 9.16
C ARG A 236 0.72 5.87 10.64
N ARG A 237 1.45 5.14 11.51
CA ARG A 237 1.15 5.14 12.95
C ARG A 237 1.52 6.47 13.62
N PHE A 238 2.63 7.10 13.22
CA PHE A 238 3.20 8.22 13.95
C PHE A 238 3.32 9.52 13.13
N GLY A 239 3.44 9.45 11.81
CA GLY A 239 3.81 10.59 10.93
C GLY A 239 2.77 11.69 10.73
N ARG A 240 2.42 12.43 11.78
CA ARG A 240 1.40 13.50 11.73
C ARG A 240 1.64 14.52 10.61
N HIS A 241 2.90 14.89 10.36
CA HIS A 241 3.27 15.88 9.36
C HIS A 241 3.62 15.23 8.01
N LYS A 242 2.93 15.65 6.95
CA LYS A 242 3.24 15.27 5.57
C LYS A 242 4.42 16.09 5.06
N LEU A 243 5.28 15.44 4.29
CA LEU A 243 6.46 16.05 3.69
C LEU A 243 6.22 16.33 2.21
N TYR A 244 5.75 15.33 1.47
CA TYR A 244 5.44 15.43 0.05
C TYR A 244 4.27 14.50 -0.30
N ARG A 245 3.23 15.03 -0.94
CA ARG A 245 1.98 14.30 -1.25
C ARG A 245 1.44 13.55 -0.02
N ASP A 246 1.25 12.23 -0.14
CA ASP A 246 0.76 11.36 0.94
C ASP A 246 1.89 10.86 1.87
N LYS A 247 3.17 11.17 1.59
CA LYS A 247 4.35 10.74 2.38
C LYS A 247 4.59 11.66 3.58
N SER A 248 5.07 11.10 4.69
CA SER A 248 5.24 11.83 5.96
C SER A 248 6.68 11.90 6.42
N MET A 249 7.05 12.97 7.12
CA MET A 249 8.41 13.14 7.65
C MET A 249 8.90 11.91 8.43
N ILE A 250 8.08 11.39 9.35
CA ILE A 250 8.44 10.19 10.12
C ILE A 250 8.57 8.95 9.23
N GLY A 251 7.68 8.78 8.25
CA GLY A 251 7.74 7.66 7.31
C GLY A 251 9.02 7.70 6.46
N THR A 252 9.34 8.86 5.90
CA THR A 252 10.55 9.10 5.11
C THR A 252 11.82 8.94 5.95
N ALA A 253 11.85 9.44 7.20
CA ALA A 253 12.96 9.21 8.12
C ALA A 253 13.10 7.72 8.47
N THR A 254 11.99 7.01 8.68
CA THR A 254 11.99 5.56 8.88
C THR A 254 12.57 4.84 7.66
N PHE A 255 12.15 5.22 6.46
CA PHE A 255 12.70 4.68 5.22
C PHE A 255 14.23 4.83 5.21
N PHE A 256 14.72 6.05 5.42
CA PHE A 256 16.15 6.36 5.37
C PHE A 256 16.95 5.50 6.37
N VAL A 257 16.49 5.44 7.63
CA VAL A 257 17.17 4.68 8.69
C VAL A 257 17.19 3.18 8.36
N VAL A 258 16.07 2.63 7.91
CA VAL A 258 15.97 1.19 7.58
C VAL A 258 16.82 0.87 6.34
N ALA A 259 16.77 1.69 5.29
CA ALA A 259 17.60 1.53 4.10
C ALA A 259 19.09 1.61 4.43
N MET A 260 19.49 2.56 5.29
CA MET A 260 20.88 2.71 5.74
C MET A 260 21.33 1.49 6.54
N ALA A 261 20.49 0.96 7.44
CA ALA A 261 20.80 -0.25 8.21
C ALA A 261 21.00 -1.47 7.31
N ILE A 262 20.12 -1.66 6.30
CA ILE A 262 20.23 -2.74 5.32
C ILE A 262 21.54 -2.61 4.53
N ALA A 263 21.85 -1.42 4.01
CA ALA A 263 23.08 -1.17 3.27
C ALA A 263 24.32 -1.42 4.15
N MET A 264 24.32 -0.95 5.41
CA MET A 264 25.41 -1.19 6.36
C MET A 264 25.69 -2.68 6.58
N VAL A 265 24.64 -3.48 6.80
CA VAL A 265 24.76 -4.94 7.01
C VAL A 265 25.29 -5.62 5.74
N LEU A 266 24.70 -5.33 4.58
CA LEU A 266 25.12 -5.97 3.33
C LEU A 266 26.55 -5.58 2.93
N LEU A 267 26.93 -4.30 3.08
CA LEU A 267 28.30 -3.85 2.81
C LEU A 267 29.30 -4.51 3.76
N ALA A 268 28.95 -4.69 5.04
CA ALA A 268 29.82 -5.39 5.99
C ALA A 268 30.02 -6.86 5.62
N MET A 269 29.00 -7.52 5.08
CA MET A 269 29.06 -8.93 4.66
C MET A 269 29.76 -9.13 3.32
N ARG A 270 29.51 -8.25 2.34
CA ARG A 270 29.95 -8.42 0.95
C ARG A 270 31.23 -7.69 0.61
N VAL A 271 31.53 -6.62 1.33
CA VAL A 271 32.70 -5.76 1.10
C VAL A 271 33.42 -5.55 2.43
N PRO A 272 33.91 -6.61 3.09
CA PRO A 272 34.48 -6.53 4.44
C PRO A 272 35.71 -5.61 4.50
N GLY A 273 36.45 -5.46 3.38
CA GLY A 273 37.60 -4.56 3.26
C GLY A 273 37.25 -3.07 3.21
N LEU A 274 35.96 -2.70 3.05
CA LEU A 274 35.54 -1.31 3.06
C LEU A 274 35.64 -0.76 4.49
N GLY A 275 36.52 0.23 4.69
CA GLY A 275 36.75 0.86 5.99
C GLY A 275 35.46 1.45 6.60
N PRO A 276 35.36 1.55 7.94
CA PRO A 276 34.11 1.93 8.61
C PRO A 276 33.50 3.26 8.14
N GLN A 277 34.34 4.27 7.89
CA GLN A 277 33.91 5.59 7.41
C GLN A 277 33.38 5.53 5.98
N ALA A 278 34.10 4.85 5.08
CA ALA A 278 33.67 4.65 3.69
C ALA A 278 32.38 3.83 3.62
N ARG A 279 32.22 2.84 4.50
CA ARG A 279 31.00 2.04 4.62
C ARG A 279 29.80 2.89 5.05
N LEU A 280 29.97 3.71 6.08
CA LEU A 280 28.93 4.63 6.54
C LEU A 280 28.53 5.62 5.45
N GLY A 281 29.52 6.24 4.77
CA GLY A 281 29.27 7.17 3.67
C GLY A 281 28.52 6.51 2.50
N THR A 282 28.96 5.32 2.09
CA THR A 282 28.33 4.54 1.01
C THR A 282 26.89 4.16 1.37
N ALA A 283 26.66 3.64 2.59
CA ALA A 283 25.33 3.28 3.06
C ALA A 283 24.39 4.50 3.13
N ALA A 284 24.90 5.66 3.57
CA ALA A 284 24.13 6.89 3.63
C ALA A 284 23.74 7.40 2.24
N LEU A 285 24.63 7.33 1.25
CA LEU A 285 24.33 7.72 -0.14
C LEU A 285 23.29 6.79 -0.79
N ILE A 286 23.42 5.48 -0.58
CA ILE A 286 22.43 4.49 -1.03
C ILE A 286 21.06 4.76 -0.39
N ALA A 287 21.03 4.97 0.93
CA ALA A 287 19.80 5.26 1.66
C ALA A 287 19.16 6.56 1.16
N LEU A 288 19.97 7.61 0.94
CA LEU A 288 19.50 8.89 0.43
C LEU A 288 18.88 8.76 -0.97
N ALA A 289 19.53 8.02 -1.89
CA ALA A 289 18.99 7.76 -3.22
C ALA A 289 17.63 7.05 -3.14
N GLY A 290 17.51 6.04 -2.27
CA GLY A 290 16.24 5.36 -2.01
C GLY A 290 15.17 6.28 -1.42
N THR A 291 15.55 7.15 -0.47
CA THR A 291 14.63 8.12 0.14
C THR A 291 14.13 9.14 -0.88
N ILE A 292 14.99 9.61 -1.78
CA ILE A 292 14.59 10.50 -2.88
C ILE A 292 13.60 9.77 -3.81
N ALA A 293 13.91 8.52 -4.18
CA ALA A 293 13.01 7.71 -5.00
C ALA A 293 11.65 7.45 -4.31
N GLU A 294 11.65 7.21 -2.99
CA GLU A 294 10.45 7.03 -2.17
C GLU A 294 9.59 8.29 -2.12
N LEU A 295 10.23 9.46 -2.01
CA LEU A 295 9.54 10.75 -1.96
C LEU A 295 8.96 11.16 -3.30
N LEU A 296 9.73 11.03 -4.38
CA LEU A 296 9.33 11.47 -5.72
C LEU A 296 8.42 10.46 -6.42
N GLY A 297 8.52 9.19 -6.05
CA GLY A 297 7.73 8.11 -6.63
C GLY A 297 6.24 8.25 -6.34
N ASP A 298 5.42 8.05 -7.38
CA ASP A 298 4.01 7.74 -7.19
C ASP A 298 3.84 6.26 -6.80
N HIS A 299 2.78 5.95 -6.06
CA HIS A 299 2.45 4.64 -5.46
C HIS A 299 2.49 3.40 -6.37
N LEU A 300 2.62 3.58 -7.68
CA LEU A 300 2.68 2.53 -8.69
C LEU A 300 4.09 2.35 -9.24
N GLN A 301 4.88 3.43 -9.29
CA GLN A 301 6.22 3.48 -9.87
C GLN A 301 7.31 3.49 -8.81
N ASP A 302 6.97 3.78 -7.56
CA ASP A 302 7.88 3.80 -6.40
C ASP A 302 8.57 2.45 -6.22
N ASN A 303 7.87 1.34 -6.41
CA ASN A 303 8.48 0.00 -6.34
C ASN A 303 9.71 -0.16 -7.23
N ALA A 304 9.56 0.11 -8.53
CA ALA A 304 10.68 0.00 -9.47
C ALA A 304 11.74 1.08 -9.21
N SER A 305 11.31 2.30 -8.91
CA SER A 305 12.20 3.44 -8.71
C SER A 305 13.11 3.26 -7.48
N ILE A 306 12.59 2.76 -6.36
CA ILE A 306 13.37 2.50 -5.15
C ILE A 306 14.44 1.44 -5.41
N LEU A 307 14.05 0.29 -5.99
CA LEU A 307 14.99 -0.80 -6.29
C LEU A 307 16.10 -0.32 -7.24
N LEU A 308 15.73 0.36 -8.32
CA LEU A 308 16.69 0.81 -9.32
C LEU A 308 17.57 1.94 -8.78
N ALA A 309 17.02 2.94 -8.08
CA ALA A 309 17.81 4.05 -7.56
C ALA A 309 18.86 3.57 -6.54
N THR A 310 18.46 2.72 -5.60
CA THR A 310 19.36 2.18 -4.58
C THR A 310 20.37 1.20 -5.19
N GLY A 311 19.93 0.33 -6.10
CA GLY A 311 20.79 -0.62 -6.80
C GLY A 311 21.80 0.07 -7.73
N ILE A 312 21.40 1.05 -8.53
CA ILE A 312 22.31 1.84 -9.39
C ILE A 312 23.33 2.56 -8.51
N THR A 313 22.89 3.21 -7.43
CA THR A 313 23.81 3.90 -6.52
C THR A 313 24.81 2.93 -5.90
N ALA A 314 24.38 1.74 -5.48
CA ALA A 314 25.28 0.71 -4.99
C ALA A 314 26.27 0.23 -6.07
N ALA A 315 25.81 0.02 -7.30
CA ALA A 315 26.65 -0.43 -8.42
C ALA A 315 27.69 0.62 -8.87
N LEU A 316 27.43 1.91 -8.62
CA LEU A 316 28.38 2.99 -8.95
C LEU A 316 29.43 3.21 -7.85
N LEU A 317 29.12 2.83 -6.61
CA LEU A 317 29.98 3.08 -5.45
C LEU A 317 30.83 1.88 -5.04
N LEU A 318 30.57 0.70 -5.61
CA LEU A 318 31.23 -0.58 -5.31
C LEU A 318 31.88 -1.16 -6.57
#